data_AF-A0A562BYY3-F1
#
_entry.id   AF-A0A562BYY3-F1
#
_cell.length_a   1.000
_cell.length_b   1.000
_cell.length_c   1.000
_cell.angle_alpha   90.00
_cell.angle_beta   90.00
_cell.angle_gamma   90.00
#
_symmetry.space_group_name_H-M   'P 1'
#
loop_
_entity.id
_entity.type
_entity.pdbx_description
1 polymer ?
#
loop_
_entity_poly.entity_id
_entity_poly.type
_entity_poly.pdbx_seq_one_letter_code
_entity_poly.pdbx_strand_id
1 'polypeptide(L)'
;MHATLRSLAAGGLALALAGCFQVEVESDGGPRKGDPAALADAAAEDFSAPEVPADAFMAALASHCGQAFEGRVVANAPTPAAPDAFEGERLVMHVRGCDDPARELRIPFHVGDDRSRTWVLTRVGPGLRLKHDHRHEDGSPDAVTMYGGESVAPGTAQRQEFPVDAASVALFEREGLQASVENTWAMEVEPGRRFLYELTRPGGREFKIEFDLSSPVDPPPPPWGSSDAE
;
A
#
# COMPACT_ATOMS: atom_id res chain seq x y z
N MET A 1 -73.51 4.03 26.68
CA MET A 1 -73.41 4.08 28.15
C MET A 1 -72.19 4.92 28.50
N HIS A 2 -72.42 6.02 29.23
CA HIS A 2 -71.53 6.86 30.04
C HIS A 2 -70.11 7.17 29.49
N ALA A 3 -69.82 8.38 28.98
CA ALA A 3 -69.64 9.68 29.67
C ALA A 3 -68.25 9.87 30.31
N THR A 4 -67.50 10.81 29.71
CA THR A 4 -66.58 11.83 30.25
C THR A 4 -66.11 11.73 31.70
N LEU A 5 -64.81 12.02 31.94
CA LEU A 5 -64.42 13.13 32.84
C LEU A 5 -62.94 13.55 32.68
N ARG A 6 -62.74 14.84 32.37
CA ARG A 6 -61.54 15.62 32.73
C ARG A 6 -61.64 15.96 34.22
N SER A 7 -60.53 15.90 34.95
CA SER A 7 -60.40 16.57 36.25
C SER A 7 -59.04 17.25 36.38
N LEU A 8 -59.11 18.59 36.45
CA LEU A 8 -58.15 19.48 37.08
C LEU A 8 -58.46 19.55 38.58
N ALA A 9 -57.43 19.47 39.43
CA ALA A 9 -57.36 20.06 40.79
C ALA A 9 -55.89 19.94 41.26
N ALA A 10 -55.13 21.01 41.46
CA ALA A 10 -55.20 22.05 42.49
C ALA A 10 -54.69 21.59 43.87
N GLY A 11 -53.70 22.33 44.40
CA GLY A 11 -53.45 22.46 45.84
C GLY A 11 -52.17 21.81 46.36
N GLY A 12 -51.20 22.63 46.76
CA GLY A 12 -50.01 22.18 47.47
C GLY A 12 -48.95 23.26 47.65
N LEU A 13 -49.32 24.36 48.33
CA LEU A 13 -48.37 25.38 48.80
C LEU A 13 -47.59 24.80 49.99
N ALA A 14 -46.27 24.67 49.86
CA ALA A 14 -45.36 24.42 50.98
C ALA A 14 -44.22 25.44 50.93
N LEU A 15 -44.30 26.44 51.83
CA LEU A 15 -43.19 27.32 52.17
C LEU A 15 -42.18 26.52 53.02
N ALA A 16 -40.92 26.46 52.60
CA ALA A 16 -39.80 26.15 53.47
C ALA A 16 -38.62 27.07 53.12
N LEU A 17 -38.31 27.96 54.06
CA LEU A 17 -37.12 28.82 54.10
C LEU A 17 -35.87 27.96 54.37
N ALA A 18 -34.81 28.11 53.58
CA ALA A 18 -33.42 27.96 54.05
C ALA A 18 -32.38 28.30 52.95
N GLY A 19 -31.64 29.39 53.17
CA GLY A 19 -30.20 29.54 52.88
C GLY A 19 -29.69 29.40 51.44
N CYS A 20 -29.46 30.53 50.77
CA CYS A 20 -28.44 30.60 49.72
C CYS A 20 -27.06 30.44 50.36
N PHE A 21 -26.35 29.35 50.05
CA PHE A 21 -24.90 29.26 50.26
C PHE A 21 -24.24 29.36 48.88
N GLN A 22 -23.88 30.59 48.49
CA GLN A 22 -23.01 30.84 47.35
C GLN A 22 -21.58 30.64 47.85
N VAL A 23 -20.92 29.57 47.41
CA VAL A 23 -19.47 29.42 47.59
C VAL A 23 -18.82 30.33 46.56
N GLU A 24 -18.45 31.54 46.98
CA GLU A 24 -17.51 32.36 46.23
C GLU A 24 -16.14 31.71 46.34
N VAL A 25 -15.70 31.08 45.25
CA VAL A 25 -14.29 30.67 45.10
C VAL A 25 -13.54 31.90 44.60
N GLU A 26 -12.91 32.63 45.52
CA GLU A 26 -11.93 33.65 45.20
C GLU A 26 -10.78 33.02 44.39
N SER A 27 -10.66 33.44 43.13
CA SER A 27 -9.51 33.12 42.27
C SER A 27 -8.37 34.07 42.62
N ASP A 28 -7.48 33.66 43.52
CA ASP A 28 -6.25 34.40 43.80
C ASP A 28 -5.31 34.39 42.58
N GLY A 29 -4.97 35.59 42.12
CA GLY A 29 -4.24 35.88 40.90
C GLY A 29 -2.72 35.75 41.09
N GLY A 30 -2.25 34.52 41.27
CA GLY A 30 -0.82 34.18 41.12
C GLY A 30 -0.51 33.68 39.70
N PRO A 31 0.69 33.92 39.14
CA PRO A 31 1.04 33.40 37.82
C PRO A 31 1.03 31.88 37.87
N ARG A 32 0.01 31.26 37.27
CA ARG A 32 -0.07 29.80 37.14
C ARG A 32 1.20 29.35 36.41
N LYS A 33 2.04 28.58 37.11
CA LYS A 33 2.89 27.60 36.43
C LYS A 33 1.98 26.88 35.43
N GLY A 34 2.37 26.89 34.16
CA GLY A 34 1.53 26.48 33.03
C GLY A 34 0.75 25.21 33.36
N ASP A 35 -0.54 25.22 33.03
CA ASP A 35 -1.42 24.08 33.22
C ASP A 35 -0.76 22.84 32.59
N PRO A 36 -0.47 21.78 33.37
CA PRO A 36 0.17 20.58 32.84
C PRO A 36 -0.66 19.92 31.73
N ALA A 37 -1.98 20.13 31.68
CA ALA A 37 -2.81 19.69 30.57
C ALA A 37 -2.55 20.52 29.30
N ALA A 38 -2.43 21.85 29.42
CA ALA A 38 -2.10 22.72 28.30
C ALA A 38 -0.66 22.49 27.78
N LEU A 39 0.27 22.14 28.67
CA LEU A 39 1.63 21.76 28.29
C LEU A 39 1.68 20.38 27.61
N ALA A 40 0.80 19.46 27.98
CA ALA A 40 0.69 18.15 27.34
C ALA A 40 0.00 18.25 25.97
N ASP A 41 -1.04 19.06 25.82
CA ASP A 41 -1.69 19.33 24.53
C ASP A 41 -0.70 20.02 23.57
N ALA A 42 0.03 21.04 24.03
CA ALA A 42 1.05 21.70 23.21
C ALA A 42 2.20 20.76 22.80
N ALA A 43 2.54 19.78 23.65
CA ALA A 43 3.54 18.75 23.31
C ALA A 43 2.99 17.69 22.34
N ALA A 44 1.68 17.47 22.32
CA ALA A 44 1.02 16.55 21.39
C ALA A 44 0.81 17.16 20.00
N GLU A 45 0.61 18.48 19.92
CA GLU A 45 0.49 19.21 18.64
C GLU A 45 1.77 19.15 17.78
N ASP A 46 2.95 18.94 18.40
CA ASP A 46 4.24 18.81 17.71
C ASP A 46 4.69 17.35 17.52
N PHE A 47 3.90 16.36 17.95
CA PHE A 47 4.25 14.96 17.80
C PHE A 47 3.81 14.42 16.43
N SER A 48 4.73 14.37 15.47
CA SER A 48 4.57 13.54 14.26
C SER A 48 5.01 12.12 14.58
N ALA A 49 4.12 11.15 14.34
CA ALA A 49 4.53 9.74 14.33
C ALA A 49 5.64 9.53 13.27
N PRO A 50 6.61 8.64 13.53
CA PRO A 50 7.62 8.32 12.53
C PRO A 50 6.95 7.72 11.28
N GLU A 51 7.36 8.20 10.11
CA GLU A 51 6.87 7.71 8.82
C GLU A 51 7.19 6.22 8.66
N VAL A 52 6.17 5.41 8.36
CA VAL A 52 6.36 3.99 8.09
C VAL A 52 6.94 3.85 6.68
N PRO A 53 8.10 3.19 6.47
CA PRO A 53 8.74 3.20 5.16
C PRO A 53 7.89 2.61 4.03
N ALA A 54 7.03 1.63 4.35
CA ALA A 54 6.05 1.09 3.42
C ALA A 54 5.04 2.14 2.91
N ASP A 55 4.59 3.05 3.79
CA ASP A 55 3.63 4.10 3.43
C ASP A 55 4.30 5.13 2.51
N ALA A 56 5.54 5.51 2.82
CA ALA A 56 6.35 6.40 1.99
C ALA A 56 6.62 5.81 0.60
N PHE A 57 6.94 4.50 0.54
CA PHE A 57 7.18 3.78 -0.71
C PHE A 57 5.92 3.71 -1.58
N MET A 58 4.76 3.39 -0.98
CA MET A 58 3.47 3.37 -1.70
C MET A 58 3.10 4.77 -2.20
N ALA A 59 3.28 5.81 -1.38
CA ALA A 59 3.03 7.19 -1.78
C ALA A 59 3.94 7.65 -2.94
N ALA A 60 5.22 7.26 -2.91
CA ALA A 60 6.16 7.51 -3.99
C ALA A 60 5.70 6.89 -5.32
N LEU A 61 5.24 5.63 -5.31
CA LEU A 61 4.68 4.98 -6.49
C LEU A 61 3.35 5.61 -6.92
N ALA A 62 2.47 5.91 -5.98
CA ALA A 62 1.16 6.51 -6.25
C ALA A 62 1.25 7.90 -6.89
N SER A 63 2.37 8.62 -6.70
CA SER A 63 2.62 9.88 -7.41
C SER A 63 2.67 9.73 -8.94
N HIS A 64 2.78 8.48 -9.42
CA HIS A 64 2.83 8.12 -10.84
C HIS A 64 1.53 7.46 -11.36
N CYS A 65 0.44 7.54 -10.60
CA CYS A 65 -0.86 6.99 -10.98
C CYS A 65 -1.31 7.39 -12.40
N GLY A 66 -1.71 6.39 -13.20
CA GLY A 66 -2.13 6.53 -14.59
C GLY A 66 -0.99 6.75 -15.59
N GLN A 67 0.26 6.85 -15.12
CA GLN A 67 1.43 7.03 -15.98
C GLN A 67 2.06 5.67 -16.32
N ALA A 68 2.57 5.57 -17.54
CA ALA A 68 3.35 4.44 -18.00
C ALA A 68 4.78 4.87 -18.33
N PHE A 69 5.73 3.95 -18.18
CA PHE A 69 7.16 4.22 -18.35
C PHE A 69 7.84 3.06 -19.06
N GLU A 70 8.73 3.39 -19.98
CA GLU A 70 9.57 2.39 -20.66
C GLU A 70 10.74 1.96 -19.77
N GLY A 71 11.10 0.69 -19.90
CA GLY A 71 12.20 0.08 -19.17
C GLY A 71 13.16 -0.72 -20.03
N ARG A 72 14.22 -1.18 -19.38
CA ARG A 72 15.27 -2.01 -19.98
C ARG A 72 15.82 -3.00 -18.97
N VAL A 73 16.25 -4.16 -19.45
CA VAL A 73 16.99 -5.12 -18.62
C VAL A 73 18.37 -4.53 -18.31
N VAL A 74 18.72 -4.43 -17.02
CA VAL A 74 20.02 -3.89 -16.56
C VAL A 74 20.89 -4.97 -15.89
N ALA A 75 20.31 -6.10 -15.49
CA ALA A 75 21.05 -7.29 -15.10
C ALA A 75 20.28 -8.55 -15.49
N ASN A 76 21.01 -9.55 -16.00
CA ASN A 76 20.49 -10.89 -16.24
C ASN A 76 21.62 -11.91 -16.10
N ALA A 77 21.94 -12.21 -14.85
CA ALA A 77 23.03 -13.10 -14.48
C ALA A 77 22.50 -14.40 -13.85
N PRO A 78 23.14 -15.56 -14.11
CA PRO A 78 24.06 -15.77 -15.24
C PRO A 78 23.34 -15.56 -16.56
N THR A 79 24.08 -15.17 -17.62
CA THR A 79 23.51 -14.97 -18.95
C THR A 79 22.83 -16.27 -19.41
N PRO A 80 21.52 -16.24 -19.74
CA PRO A 80 20.83 -17.41 -20.25
C PRO A 80 21.47 -17.95 -21.53
N ALA A 81 21.39 -19.26 -21.75
CA ALA A 81 21.94 -19.89 -22.96
C ALA A 81 21.12 -19.60 -24.23
N ALA A 82 19.87 -19.15 -24.08
CA ALA A 82 18.98 -18.71 -25.13
C ALA A 82 18.36 -17.37 -24.73
N PRO A 83 17.95 -16.52 -25.69
CA PRO A 83 17.27 -15.26 -25.39
C PRO A 83 16.06 -15.50 -24.48
N ASP A 84 15.93 -14.69 -23.43
CA ASP A 84 14.76 -14.74 -22.58
C ASP A 84 13.60 -13.93 -23.16
N ALA A 85 12.42 -14.04 -22.56
CA ALA A 85 11.21 -13.40 -23.05
C ALA A 85 11.25 -11.86 -23.02
N PHE A 86 12.27 -11.24 -22.40
CA PHE A 86 12.40 -9.79 -22.28
C PHE A 86 13.39 -9.22 -23.29
N GLU A 87 14.29 -10.04 -23.83
CA GLU A 87 15.35 -9.60 -24.71
C GLU A 87 14.81 -9.16 -26.08
N GLY A 88 15.08 -7.91 -26.45
CA GLY A 88 14.59 -7.32 -27.71
C GLY A 88 13.15 -6.83 -27.68
N GLU A 89 12.44 -7.02 -26.57
CA GLU A 89 11.05 -6.59 -26.41
C GLU A 89 10.94 -5.18 -25.82
N ARG A 90 9.85 -4.49 -26.17
CA ARG A 90 9.50 -3.22 -25.54
C ARG A 90 8.92 -3.49 -24.15
N LEU A 91 9.58 -2.97 -23.11
CA LEU A 91 9.20 -3.18 -21.71
C LEU A 91 8.48 -1.94 -21.18
N VAL A 92 7.23 -2.07 -20.73
CA VAL A 92 6.46 -0.93 -20.22
C VAL A 92 5.81 -1.29 -18.89
N MET A 93 6.05 -0.48 -17.86
CA MET A 93 5.26 -0.51 -16.62
C MET A 93 4.15 0.54 -16.70
N HIS A 94 3.02 0.30 -16.05
CA HIS A 94 1.94 1.27 -15.87
C HIS A 94 1.52 1.25 -14.40
N VAL A 95 1.36 2.39 -13.74
CA VAL A 95 0.88 2.42 -12.33
C VAL A 95 -0.64 2.65 -12.31
N ARG A 96 -1.38 1.69 -11.75
CA ARG A 96 -2.85 1.66 -11.65
C ARG A 96 -3.33 1.27 -10.23
N GLY A 97 -4.64 1.11 -10.04
CA GLY A 97 -5.23 0.77 -8.73
C GLY A 97 -5.26 1.97 -7.78
N CYS A 98 -5.48 3.16 -8.30
CA CYS A 98 -5.26 4.43 -7.60
C CYS A 98 -6.48 4.96 -6.82
N ASP A 99 -7.52 4.14 -6.68
CA ASP A 99 -8.70 4.48 -5.85
C ASP A 99 -8.36 4.46 -4.36
N ASP A 100 -7.47 3.55 -3.94
CA ASP A 100 -6.98 3.42 -2.56
C ASP A 100 -5.49 3.06 -2.54
N PRO A 101 -4.62 3.98 -2.99
CA PRO A 101 -3.20 3.71 -3.21
C PRO A 101 -2.43 3.47 -1.90
N ALA A 102 -3.02 3.82 -0.75
CA ALA A 102 -2.45 3.49 0.55
C ALA A 102 -2.64 2.01 0.92
N ARG A 103 -3.63 1.34 0.31
CA ARG A 103 -3.94 -0.07 0.55
C ARG A 103 -3.39 -0.98 -0.53
N GLU A 104 -3.55 -0.62 -1.80
CA GLU A 104 -3.16 -1.46 -2.93
C GLU A 104 -2.76 -0.63 -4.14
N LEU A 105 -1.71 -1.05 -4.82
CA LEU A 105 -1.34 -0.56 -6.14
C LEU A 105 -1.17 -1.76 -7.08
N ARG A 106 -1.61 -1.57 -8.33
CA ARG A 106 -1.47 -2.58 -9.39
C ARG A 106 -0.59 -2.00 -10.47
N ILE A 107 0.48 -2.70 -10.81
CA ILE A 107 1.47 -2.23 -11.76
C ILE A 107 1.54 -3.22 -12.92
N PRO A 108 0.69 -3.07 -13.97
CA PRO A 108 0.82 -3.87 -15.17
C PRO A 108 2.21 -3.74 -15.77
N PHE A 109 2.74 -4.87 -16.23
CA PHE A 109 4.04 -4.95 -16.87
C PHE A 109 3.92 -5.66 -18.22
N HIS A 110 4.06 -4.87 -19.27
CA HIS A 110 3.92 -5.29 -20.66
C HIS A 110 5.28 -5.63 -21.25
N VAL A 111 5.33 -6.72 -22.00
CA VAL A 111 6.52 -7.21 -22.70
C VAL A 111 6.13 -7.41 -24.16
N GLY A 112 6.43 -6.41 -25.00
CA GLY A 112 5.86 -6.35 -26.35
C GLY A 112 4.34 -6.37 -26.30
N ASP A 113 3.73 -7.35 -26.97
CA ASP A 113 2.27 -7.58 -27.00
C ASP A 113 1.75 -8.45 -25.85
N ASP A 114 2.64 -9.00 -25.02
CA ASP A 114 2.27 -9.81 -23.86
C ASP A 114 1.82 -8.91 -22.70
N ARG A 115 0.55 -9.08 -22.33
CA ARG A 115 -0.17 -8.28 -21.33
C ARG A 115 -0.57 -9.11 -20.10
N SER A 116 0.09 -10.25 -19.90
CA SER A 116 -0.27 -11.22 -18.87
C SER A 116 0.07 -10.79 -17.45
N ARG A 117 1.01 -9.85 -17.25
CA ARG A 117 1.69 -9.66 -15.96
C ARG A 117 1.23 -8.39 -15.27
N THR A 118 0.88 -8.51 -14.00
CA THR A 118 0.65 -7.37 -13.11
C THR A 118 1.33 -7.62 -11.78
N TRP A 119 2.16 -6.68 -11.32
CA TRP A 119 2.61 -6.67 -9.94
C TRP A 119 1.53 -6.04 -9.05
N VAL A 120 1.14 -6.74 -7.99
CA VAL A 120 0.14 -6.28 -7.02
C VAL A 120 0.87 -6.04 -5.71
N LEU A 121 0.96 -4.77 -5.32
CA LEU A 121 1.49 -4.35 -4.02
C LEU A 121 0.34 -4.10 -3.07
N THR A 122 0.32 -4.80 -1.93
CA THR A 122 -0.71 -4.65 -0.90
C THR A 122 -0.08 -4.28 0.43
N ARG A 123 -0.68 -3.31 1.13
CA ARG A 123 -0.29 -2.94 2.48
C ARG A 123 -0.67 -4.04 3.48
N VAL A 124 0.30 -4.53 4.26
CA VAL A 124 0.09 -5.56 5.31
C VAL A 124 0.83 -5.19 6.60
N GLY A 125 0.13 -4.99 7.71
CA GLY A 125 0.76 -4.70 9.01
C GLY A 125 1.61 -3.41 8.98
N PRO A 126 2.93 -3.46 9.22
CA PRO A 126 3.88 -2.35 8.98
C PRO A 126 4.64 -2.43 7.63
N GLY A 127 4.39 -3.46 6.80
CA GLY A 127 5.10 -3.75 5.57
C GLY A 127 4.23 -3.87 4.32
N LEU A 128 4.78 -4.48 3.28
CA LEU A 128 4.13 -4.70 1.99
C LEU A 128 4.15 -6.18 1.60
N ARG A 129 3.16 -6.57 0.82
CA ARG A 129 3.13 -7.84 0.11
C ARG A 129 3.18 -7.57 -1.38
N LEU A 130 4.09 -8.27 -2.07
CA LEU A 130 4.15 -8.30 -3.52
C LEU A 130 3.56 -9.60 -4.03
N LYS A 131 2.64 -9.54 -4.97
CA LYS A 131 2.14 -10.69 -5.75
C LYS A 131 2.25 -10.43 -7.25
N HIS A 132 2.47 -11.49 -8.02
CA HIS A 132 2.49 -11.48 -9.48
C HIS A 132 1.18 -12.09 -9.96
N ASP A 133 0.26 -11.25 -10.43
CA ASP A 133 -0.97 -11.70 -11.07
C ASP A 133 -0.66 -11.97 -12.55
N HIS A 134 -0.70 -13.24 -12.93
CA HIS A 134 -0.53 -13.74 -14.29
C HIS A 134 -1.88 -14.22 -14.84
N ARG A 135 -2.20 -13.74 -16.04
CA ARG A 135 -3.45 -14.03 -16.75
C ARG A 135 -3.18 -14.54 -18.15
N HIS A 136 -4.06 -15.40 -18.64
CA HIS A 136 -4.14 -15.75 -20.05
C HIS A 136 -4.83 -14.62 -20.84
N GLU A 137 -4.76 -14.67 -22.18
CA GLU A 137 -5.38 -13.68 -23.07
C GLU A 137 -6.87 -13.49 -22.85
N ASP A 138 -7.57 -14.56 -22.47
CA ASP A 138 -9.00 -14.54 -22.15
C ASP A 138 -9.31 -13.98 -20.75
N GLY A 139 -8.28 -13.58 -19.99
CA GLY A 139 -8.38 -13.03 -18.64
C GLY A 139 -8.49 -14.07 -17.53
N SER A 140 -8.48 -15.36 -17.85
CA SER A 140 -8.44 -16.42 -16.84
C SER A 140 -7.08 -16.48 -16.14
N PRO A 141 -7.02 -16.89 -14.86
CA PRO A 141 -5.76 -16.98 -14.12
C PRO A 141 -4.85 -18.09 -14.67
N ASP A 142 -3.55 -17.79 -14.79
CA ASP A 142 -2.53 -18.79 -15.06
C ASP A 142 -2.37 -19.76 -13.86
N ALA A 143 -1.93 -21.00 -14.11
CA ALA A 143 -1.67 -21.98 -13.05
C ALA A 143 -0.62 -21.49 -12.04
N VAL A 144 0.33 -20.68 -12.48
CA VAL A 144 1.40 -20.05 -11.69
C VAL A 144 1.12 -18.55 -11.58
N THR A 145 0.07 -18.20 -10.86
CA THR A 145 -0.34 -16.82 -10.56
C THR A 145 -0.38 -16.56 -9.06
N MET A 146 -0.43 -15.28 -8.66
CA MET A 146 -0.48 -14.80 -7.29
C MET A 146 0.65 -15.35 -6.41
N TYR A 147 1.82 -15.56 -7.01
CA TYR A 147 3.06 -15.86 -6.30
C TYR A 147 3.80 -14.58 -5.92
N GLY A 148 4.62 -14.62 -4.88
CA GLY A 148 5.43 -13.50 -4.44
C GLY A 148 5.86 -13.64 -2.99
N GLY A 149 5.90 -12.53 -2.27
CA GLY A 149 6.48 -12.48 -0.93
C GLY A 149 5.97 -11.31 -0.09
N GLU A 150 6.33 -11.31 1.18
CA GLU A 150 6.05 -10.22 2.12
C GLU A 150 7.35 -9.60 2.60
N SER A 151 7.33 -8.30 2.89
CA SER A 151 8.48 -7.60 3.43
C SER A 151 8.82 -8.11 4.83
N VAL A 152 10.02 -8.69 5.00
CA VAL A 152 10.51 -9.26 6.26
C VAL A 152 10.93 -8.22 7.30
N ALA A 153 11.31 -7.03 6.83
CA ALA A 153 11.62 -5.86 7.66
C ALA A 153 10.80 -4.67 7.14
N PRO A 154 10.74 -3.53 7.85
CA PRO A 154 10.02 -2.33 7.37
C PRO A 154 10.48 -1.81 5.99
N GLY A 155 11.62 -2.30 5.47
CA GLY A 155 12.24 -1.81 4.25
C GLY A 155 12.74 -0.38 4.43
N THR A 156 12.87 0.34 3.33
CA THR A 156 13.08 1.79 3.31
C THR A 156 12.01 2.45 2.44
N ALA A 157 11.91 3.78 2.52
CA ALA A 157 11.03 4.53 1.63
C ALA A 157 11.41 4.36 0.15
N GLN A 158 12.66 3.95 -0.13
CA GLN A 158 13.18 3.76 -1.49
C GLN A 158 13.19 2.31 -1.94
N ARG A 159 13.31 1.32 -1.05
CA ARG A 159 13.49 -0.09 -1.39
C ARG A 159 12.70 -1.01 -0.48
N GLN A 160 12.04 -1.98 -1.10
CA GLN A 160 11.28 -3.04 -0.42
C GLN A 160 11.75 -4.39 -0.97
N GLU A 161 11.94 -5.36 -0.07
CA GLU A 161 12.39 -6.72 -0.42
C GLU A 161 11.35 -7.73 0.05
N PHE A 162 11.09 -8.73 -0.77
CA PHE A 162 10.02 -9.70 -0.61
C PHE A 162 10.60 -11.10 -0.78
N PRO A 163 11.13 -11.72 0.28
CA PRO A 163 11.41 -13.15 0.27
C PRO A 163 10.13 -13.93 -0.01
N VAL A 164 10.27 -15.01 -0.77
CA VAL A 164 9.14 -15.85 -1.15
C VAL A 164 8.34 -16.35 0.04
N ASP A 165 7.01 -16.18 -0.03
CA ASP A 165 6.12 -16.60 1.04
C ASP A 165 5.76 -18.08 0.95
N ALA A 166 5.25 -18.62 2.06
CA ALA A 166 4.93 -20.05 2.17
C ALA A 166 3.89 -20.51 1.14
N ALA A 167 2.93 -19.66 0.77
CA ALA A 167 1.92 -19.99 -0.25
C ALA A 167 2.57 -20.12 -1.63
N SER A 168 3.54 -19.26 -1.94
CA SER A 168 4.29 -19.28 -3.20
C SER A 168 5.25 -20.46 -3.25
N VAL A 169 5.89 -20.83 -2.14
CA VAL A 169 6.68 -22.07 -2.04
C VAL A 169 5.82 -23.29 -2.37
N ALA A 170 4.66 -23.44 -1.72
CA ALA A 170 3.75 -24.56 -2.00
C ALA A 170 3.22 -24.57 -3.46
N LEU A 171 3.00 -23.40 -4.05
CA LEU A 171 2.68 -23.28 -5.47
C LEU A 171 3.84 -23.76 -6.34
N PHE A 172 5.06 -23.24 -6.13
CA PHE A 172 6.22 -23.62 -6.93
C PHE A 172 6.58 -25.09 -6.80
N GLU A 173 6.47 -25.68 -5.61
CA GLU A 173 6.70 -27.11 -5.41
C GLU A 173 5.72 -27.97 -6.21
N ARG A 174 4.43 -27.61 -6.17
CA ARG A 174 3.37 -28.31 -6.91
C ARG A 174 3.57 -28.23 -8.43
N GLU A 175 3.98 -27.06 -8.93
CA GLU A 175 4.15 -26.80 -10.37
C GLU A 175 5.57 -27.16 -10.87
N GLY A 176 6.43 -27.76 -10.02
CA GLY A 176 7.76 -28.23 -10.41
C GLY A 176 8.82 -27.13 -10.56
N LEU A 177 8.58 -25.93 -10.01
CA LEU A 177 9.44 -24.75 -10.10
C LEU A 177 10.40 -24.64 -8.91
N GLN A 178 11.14 -25.71 -8.62
CA GLN A 178 12.00 -25.83 -7.42
C GLN A 178 13.00 -24.68 -7.26
N ALA A 179 13.57 -24.16 -8.35
CA ALA A 179 14.50 -23.03 -8.28
C ALA A 179 13.85 -21.74 -7.77
N SER A 180 12.51 -21.63 -7.76
CA SER A 180 11.78 -20.44 -7.34
C SER A 180 11.45 -20.41 -5.83
N VAL A 181 11.66 -21.51 -5.11
CA VAL A 181 11.34 -21.61 -3.67
C VAL A 181 12.30 -20.82 -2.77
N GLU A 182 13.37 -20.26 -3.36
CA GLU A 182 14.33 -19.40 -2.69
C GLU A 182 14.39 -17.99 -3.33
N ASN A 183 13.34 -17.59 -4.05
CA ASN A 183 13.27 -16.26 -4.63
C ASN A 183 13.25 -15.17 -3.56
N THR A 184 14.00 -14.10 -3.81
CA THR A 184 13.75 -12.80 -3.22
C THR A 184 13.48 -11.82 -4.34
N TRP A 185 12.34 -11.15 -4.28
CA TRP A 185 12.06 -10.02 -5.14
C TRP A 185 12.42 -8.72 -4.43
N ALA A 186 12.77 -7.69 -5.18
CA ALA A 186 12.86 -6.35 -4.64
C ALA A 186 12.30 -5.32 -5.62
N MET A 187 11.83 -4.21 -5.06
CA MET A 187 11.42 -3.05 -5.83
C MET A 187 12.07 -1.81 -5.25
N GLU A 188 12.55 -0.94 -6.13
CA GLU A 188 13.06 0.37 -5.77
C GLU A 188 12.30 1.48 -6.48
N VAL A 189 12.06 2.58 -5.78
CA VAL A 189 11.45 3.79 -6.35
C VAL A 189 12.31 5.01 -5.99
N GLU A 190 12.78 5.69 -7.02
CA GLU A 190 13.35 7.03 -6.94
C GLU A 190 12.43 7.97 -7.71
N PRO A 191 11.51 8.71 -7.04
CA PRO A 191 10.50 9.51 -7.71
C PRO A 191 11.05 10.44 -8.78
N GLY A 192 10.44 10.40 -9.96
CA GLY A 192 10.85 11.20 -11.13
C GLY A 192 12.22 10.82 -11.72
N ARG A 193 12.83 9.70 -11.30
CA ARG A 193 14.11 9.20 -11.82
C ARG A 193 14.01 7.77 -12.32
N ARG A 194 13.73 6.79 -11.44
CA ARG A 194 13.66 5.38 -11.84
C ARG A 194 12.79 4.53 -10.94
N PHE A 195 12.21 3.49 -11.52
CA PHE A 195 11.68 2.32 -10.82
C PHE A 195 12.54 1.12 -11.18
N LEU A 196 12.91 0.29 -10.20
CA LEU A 196 13.65 -0.94 -10.42
C LEU A 196 12.84 -2.12 -9.91
N TYR A 197 12.70 -3.13 -10.75
CA TYR A 197 12.28 -4.46 -10.33
C TYR A 197 13.49 -5.39 -10.30
N GLU A 198 13.61 -6.21 -9.27
CA GLU A 198 14.70 -7.14 -9.07
C GLU A 198 14.18 -8.53 -8.66
N LEU A 199 14.80 -9.58 -9.20
CA LEU A 199 14.69 -10.96 -8.73
C LEU A 199 16.10 -11.49 -8.45
N THR A 200 16.31 -11.97 -7.23
CA THR A 200 17.53 -12.69 -6.84
C THR A 200 17.20 -14.09 -6.32
N ARG A 201 18.19 -14.99 -6.44
CA ARG A 201 18.15 -16.32 -5.82
C ARG A 201 19.54 -16.70 -5.31
N PRO A 202 19.63 -17.50 -4.23
CA PRO A 202 20.86 -18.19 -3.88
C PRO A 202 21.47 -18.91 -5.10
N GLY A 203 22.80 -18.93 -5.18
CA GLY A 203 23.52 -19.47 -6.35
C GLY A 203 23.80 -18.46 -7.47
N GLY A 204 23.46 -17.18 -7.27
CA GLY A 204 23.93 -16.07 -8.11
C GLY A 204 22.99 -15.64 -9.23
N ARG A 205 21.72 -16.09 -9.21
CA ARG A 205 20.70 -15.54 -10.11
C ARG A 205 20.41 -14.10 -9.73
N GLU A 206 20.53 -13.19 -10.69
CA GLU A 206 20.14 -11.77 -10.55
C GLU A 206 19.49 -11.30 -11.85
N PHE A 207 18.25 -10.83 -11.76
CA PHE A 207 17.52 -10.20 -12.85
C PHE A 207 17.05 -8.83 -12.43
N LYS A 208 17.28 -7.81 -13.25
CA LYS A 208 16.87 -6.44 -12.97
C LYS A 208 16.32 -5.76 -14.20
N ILE A 209 15.17 -5.10 -14.05
CA ILE A 209 14.59 -4.21 -15.05
C ILE A 209 14.50 -2.82 -14.42
N GLU A 210 15.01 -1.82 -15.12
CA GLU A 210 14.90 -0.41 -14.74
C GLU A 210 13.97 0.32 -15.70
N PHE A 211 13.04 1.10 -15.14
CA PHE A 211 12.10 1.96 -15.87
C PHE A 211 12.42 3.43 -15.60
N ASP A 212 12.39 4.26 -16.65
CA ASP A 212 12.67 5.70 -16.56
C ASP A 212 11.43 6.48 -16.13
N LEU A 213 11.36 6.87 -14.84
CA LEU A 213 10.23 7.63 -14.30
C LEU A 213 10.25 9.12 -14.69
N SER A 214 11.29 9.58 -15.38
CA SER A 214 11.39 10.98 -15.85
C SER A 214 10.71 11.22 -17.20
N SER A 215 10.40 10.15 -17.94
CA SER A 215 9.90 10.20 -19.31
C SER A 215 8.64 9.33 -19.47
N PRO A 216 7.44 9.85 -19.10
CA PRO A 216 6.19 9.12 -19.30
C PRO A 216 5.94 8.80 -20.78
N VAL A 217 5.35 7.64 -21.05
CA VAL A 217 4.88 7.21 -22.38
C VAL A 217 3.38 7.01 -22.39
N ASP A 218 2.79 6.90 -23.59
CA ASP A 218 1.39 6.51 -23.72
C ASP A 218 1.15 5.12 -23.09
N PRO A 219 0.14 4.97 -22.22
CA PRO A 219 -0.16 3.68 -21.62
C PRO A 219 -0.51 2.63 -22.68
N PRO A 220 0.02 1.41 -22.57
CA PRO A 220 -0.40 0.30 -23.42
C PRO A 220 -1.85 -0.11 -23.09
N PRO A 221 -2.50 -0.93 -23.93
CA PRO A 221 -3.81 -1.49 -23.61
C PRO A 221 -3.82 -2.17 -22.23
N PRO A 222 -4.97 -2.25 -21.53
CA PRO A 222 -5.04 -2.90 -20.22
C PRO A 222 -4.44 -4.31 -20.21
N PRO A 223 -3.86 -4.76 -19.06
CA PRO A 223 -3.49 -6.15 -18.90
C PRO A 223 -4.70 -7.05 -19.07
N TRP A 224 -4.47 -8.28 -19.52
CA TRP A 224 -5.54 -9.25 -19.73
C TRP A 224 -6.33 -9.48 -18.44
N GLY A 225 -7.65 -9.58 -18.56
CA GLY A 225 -8.55 -9.73 -17.41
C GLY A 225 -8.87 -8.45 -16.64
N SER A 226 -8.41 -7.26 -17.10
CA SER A 226 -8.79 -5.96 -16.53
C SER A 226 -9.55 -5.09 -17.53
N SER A 227 -10.34 -4.13 -17.02
CA SER A 227 -10.99 -3.09 -17.83
C SER A 227 -10.14 -1.82 -17.90
N ASP A 228 -10.49 -0.88 -18.80
CA ASP A 228 -9.81 0.43 -18.92
C ASP A 228 -9.95 1.31 -17.66
N ALA A 229 -10.93 1.05 -16.81
CA ALA A 229 -11.33 1.95 -15.71
C ALA A 229 -10.68 1.64 -14.35
N GLU A 230 -9.86 0.59 -14.24
CA GLU A 230 -9.25 0.12 -12.97
C GLU A 230 -7.81 0.62 -12.72
#